data_AF-A0AAT9HY62-F1
#
_entry.id   AF-A0AAT9HY62-F1
#
_cell.length_a   1.000
_cell.length_b   1.000
_cell.length_c   1.000
_cell.angle_alpha   90.00
_cell.angle_beta   90.00
_cell.angle_gamma   90.00
#
_symmetry.space_group_name_H-M   'P 1'
#
loop_
_entity.id
_entity.type
_entity.pdbx_description
1 polymer ?
#
loop_
_entity_poly.entity_id
_entity_poly.type
_entity_poly.pdbx_seq_one_letter_code
_entity_poly.pdbx_strand_id
1 'polypeptide(L)'
;MTAAGPGGDSVMGMKSKIALGAVVGIVVIGVASANSGDSDGGSGGTDTSASAERQSGGTKADTEADTKSDTKSGAKSAEDKGTEKASQADQFKAFVGKNGTPQEKDAVAHVTKVQGAEKQNDILDAADIYTDFTGGIMGEGTGPAKLLTSAFADWKQSDNGLVTVYDADGELLGTGNF
;
A
#
# COMPACT_ATOMS: atom_id res chain seq x y z
N MET A 1 -26.17 28.12 -66.63
CA MET A 1 -26.91 26.96 -66.07
C MET A 1 -26.29 26.66 -64.72
N THR A 2 -26.84 27.13 -63.61
CA THR A 2 -27.90 26.49 -62.77
C THR A 2 -27.49 25.06 -62.36
N ALA A 3 -27.42 24.67 -61.10
CA ALA A 3 -28.32 25.01 -60.00
C ALA A 3 -27.65 25.01 -58.62
N ALA A 4 -28.32 25.71 -57.70
CA ALA A 4 -28.10 25.78 -56.27
C ALA A 4 -28.55 24.52 -55.51
N GLY A 5 -28.02 24.35 -54.31
CA GLY A 5 -28.58 23.52 -53.25
C GLY A 5 -28.00 23.96 -51.89
N PRO A 6 -28.78 24.66 -51.04
CA PRO A 6 -28.41 25.01 -49.67
C PRO A 6 -28.94 23.96 -48.68
N GLY A 7 -28.34 23.88 -47.49
CA GLY A 7 -29.00 23.28 -46.33
C GLY A 7 -28.12 22.38 -45.48
N GLY A 8 -27.81 22.84 -44.27
CA GLY A 8 -27.18 22.01 -43.24
C GLY A 8 -26.60 22.80 -42.07
N ASP A 9 -27.34 23.77 -41.52
CA ASP A 9 -27.06 24.26 -40.17
C ASP A 9 -27.26 23.10 -39.18
N SER A 10 -26.21 22.73 -38.44
CA SER A 10 -26.36 22.03 -37.18
C SER A 10 -25.23 22.35 -36.19
N VAL A 11 -25.52 23.37 -35.38
CA VAL A 11 -25.46 23.39 -33.90
C VAL A 11 -24.09 23.21 -33.21
N MET A 12 -23.61 24.33 -32.63
CA MET A 12 -23.02 24.48 -31.27
C MET A 12 -21.80 23.61 -30.91
N GLY A 13 -20.60 24.19 -30.78
CA GLY A 13 -20.10 24.68 -29.48
C GLY A 13 -19.59 23.52 -28.62
N MET A 14 -18.28 23.36 -28.40
CA MET A 14 -17.60 24.01 -27.29
C MET A 14 -16.08 23.98 -27.51
N LYS A 15 -15.45 25.14 -27.37
CA LYS A 15 -14.00 25.31 -27.28
C LYS A 15 -13.62 25.17 -25.81
N SER A 16 -12.99 24.07 -25.41
CA SER A 16 -12.38 23.96 -24.07
C SER A 16 -10.88 23.79 -24.22
N LYS A 17 -10.19 24.92 -24.30
CA LYS A 17 -8.78 25.04 -23.96
C LYS A 17 -8.70 24.93 -22.45
N ILE A 18 -8.16 23.84 -21.92
CA ILE A 18 -7.82 23.74 -20.50
C ILE A 18 -6.34 24.09 -20.40
N ALA A 19 -6.07 25.36 -20.12
CA ALA A 19 -4.81 25.79 -19.53
C ALA A 19 -4.91 25.48 -18.03
N LEU A 20 -4.13 24.53 -17.53
CA LEU A 20 -3.93 24.35 -16.10
C LEU A 20 -2.53 24.86 -15.76
N GLY A 21 -2.51 26.01 -15.11
CA GLY A 21 -1.32 26.76 -14.77
C GLY A 21 -0.61 26.23 -13.52
N ALA A 22 0.70 26.43 -13.57
CA ALA A 22 1.51 27.17 -12.61
C ALA A 22 1.62 26.76 -11.12
N VAL A 23 2.84 26.26 -10.82
CA VAL A 23 3.84 26.76 -9.83
C VAL A 23 3.73 26.35 -8.35
N VAL A 24 4.93 26.33 -7.74
CA VAL A 24 5.35 26.33 -6.32
C VAL A 24 5.82 24.94 -5.88
N GLY A 25 7.08 24.65 -5.56
CA GLY A 25 8.19 25.45 -5.04
C GLY A 25 8.71 24.71 -3.81
N ILE A 26 9.67 23.78 -3.98
CA ILE A 26 10.20 22.99 -2.85
C ILE A 26 11.18 23.85 -2.05
N VAL A 27 10.83 24.11 -0.79
CA VAL A 27 11.74 24.69 0.21
C VAL A 27 12.53 23.54 0.84
N VAL A 28 13.85 23.53 0.64
CA VAL A 28 14.76 22.64 1.37
C VAL A 28 15.12 23.30 2.69
N ILE A 29 14.64 22.74 3.81
CA ILE A 29 15.14 23.06 5.15
C ILE A 29 16.06 21.91 5.57
N GLY A 30 17.36 22.11 5.42
CA GLY A 30 18.37 21.22 5.98
C GLY A 30 18.48 21.45 7.48
N VAL A 31 18.24 20.40 8.28
CA VAL A 31 18.68 20.37 9.67
C VAL A 31 20.07 19.72 9.71
N ALA A 32 21.10 20.55 9.79
CA ALA A 32 22.44 20.10 10.14
C ALA A 32 22.51 19.88 11.65
N SER A 33 22.35 18.64 12.10
CA SER A 33 22.73 18.25 13.46
C SER A 33 24.25 18.19 13.53
N ALA A 34 24.85 19.14 14.23
CA ALA A 34 26.28 19.20 14.48
C ALA A 34 26.72 17.98 15.30
N ASN A 35 27.45 17.06 14.67
CA ASN A 35 28.32 16.13 15.39
C ASN A 35 29.62 16.87 15.72
N SER A 36 29.57 17.72 16.75
CA SER A 36 30.77 18.26 17.39
C SER A 36 31.41 17.13 18.20
N GLY A 37 32.25 16.35 17.52
CA GLY A 37 33.23 15.51 18.18
C GLY A 37 34.49 16.33 18.43
N ASP A 38 34.67 16.78 19.66
CA ASP A 38 35.98 17.18 20.18
C ASP A 38 36.14 16.64 21.60
N SER A 39 37.31 16.05 21.79
CA SER A 39 37.76 15.30 22.95
C SER A 39 37.97 16.16 24.19
N ASP A 40 38.15 15.46 25.32
CA ASP A 40 39.08 15.78 26.42
C ASP A 40 38.45 16.10 27.80
N GLY A 41 38.93 15.36 28.81
CA GLY A 41 38.91 15.70 30.24
C GLY A 41 37.62 15.37 31.00
N GLY A 42 37.61 14.69 32.15
CA GLY A 42 38.67 14.25 33.04
C GLY A 42 38.09 14.08 34.47
N SER A 43 38.55 13.02 35.14
CA SER A 43 38.71 12.83 36.61
C SER A 43 37.53 12.91 37.60
N GLY A 44 37.44 11.86 38.43
CA GLY A 44 37.54 12.03 39.88
C GLY A 44 36.57 11.21 40.74
N GLY A 45 37.12 10.42 41.67
CA GLY A 45 36.42 10.05 42.92
C GLY A 45 36.44 8.58 43.33
N THR A 46 37.51 8.16 44.00
CA THR A 46 37.59 6.99 44.88
C THR A 46 36.95 7.30 46.23
N ASP A 47 36.31 6.31 46.88
CA ASP A 47 36.25 6.00 48.33
C ASP A 47 34.89 5.36 48.71
N THR A 48 34.67 4.42 49.64
CA THR A 48 35.40 3.31 50.31
C THR A 48 34.40 2.72 51.36
N SER A 49 34.24 1.38 51.40
CA SER A 49 33.72 0.51 52.51
C SER A 49 32.20 0.51 52.84
N ALA A 50 31.52 -0.60 53.22
CA ALA A 50 31.93 -1.88 53.83
C ALA A 50 30.98 -3.07 53.52
N SER A 51 31.58 -4.26 53.31
CA SER A 51 31.29 -5.66 53.77
C SER A 51 29.85 -6.08 54.20
N ALA A 52 29.36 -7.33 54.09
CA ALA A 52 29.69 -8.63 53.50
C ALA A 52 28.43 -9.52 53.76
N GLU A 53 27.99 -10.39 52.85
CA GLU A 53 28.05 -11.84 53.07
C GLU A 53 27.80 -12.61 51.76
N ARG A 54 28.53 -13.70 51.59
CA ARG A 54 28.62 -14.51 50.38
C ARG A 54 27.65 -15.69 50.51
N GLN A 55 26.82 -15.92 49.50
CA GLN A 55 26.38 -17.28 49.17
C GLN A 55 26.36 -17.52 47.66
N SER A 56 27.47 -18.08 47.21
CA SER A 56 27.67 -19.13 46.18
C SER A 56 26.80 -19.17 44.90
N GLY A 57 27.46 -18.89 43.75
CA GLY A 57 27.25 -19.44 42.38
C GLY A 57 25.91 -19.11 41.68
N GLY A 58 25.83 -18.31 40.61
CA GLY A 58 26.56 -18.38 39.33
C GLY A 58 25.68 -19.03 38.24
N THR A 59 24.57 -18.41 37.79
CA THR A 59 24.40 -17.61 36.54
C THR A 59 24.06 -18.41 35.27
N LYS A 60 22.82 -18.27 34.78
CA LYS A 60 22.45 -17.60 33.50
C LYS A 60 20.93 -17.68 33.27
N ALA A 61 20.26 -16.54 33.37
CA ALA A 61 18.94 -16.31 32.80
C ALA A 61 19.12 -15.14 31.83
N ASP A 62 19.05 -15.44 30.54
CA ASP A 62 19.05 -14.47 29.46
C ASP A 62 17.59 -14.11 29.13
N THR A 63 17.31 -12.81 29.19
CA THR A 63 16.65 -12.03 28.12
C THR A 63 15.24 -12.40 27.64
N GLU A 64 14.29 -11.56 28.08
CA GLU A 64 13.32 -10.74 27.31
C GLU A 64 12.36 -11.34 26.25
N ALA A 65 11.28 -10.57 26.09
CA ALA A 65 10.28 -10.50 25.01
C ALA A 65 9.10 -11.49 25.13
N ASP A 66 7.93 -11.06 25.59
CA ASP A 66 6.96 -10.11 25.01
C ASP A 66 5.76 -10.85 24.40
N THR A 67 4.62 -10.61 25.03
CA THR A 67 3.36 -10.24 24.37
C THR A 67 2.88 -11.17 23.25
N LYS A 68 2.26 -12.30 23.64
CA LYS A 68 1.26 -12.97 22.79
C LYS A 68 -0.01 -12.11 22.74
N SER A 69 -0.10 -11.24 21.74
CA SER A 69 -1.34 -10.58 21.39
C SER A 69 -2.24 -11.59 20.67
N ASP A 70 -3.30 -12.00 21.35
CA ASP A 70 -4.54 -12.48 20.75
C ASP A 70 -5.05 -11.44 19.73
N THR A 71 -5.19 -11.81 18.46
CA THR A 71 -6.29 -11.30 17.61
C THR A 71 -6.59 -12.33 16.51
N LYS A 72 -7.49 -13.24 16.87
CA LYS A 72 -8.31 -14.01 15.94
C LYS A 72 -9.34 -13.06 15.30
N SER A 73 -8.97 -12.37 14.22
CA SER A 73 -9.94 -11.69 13.36
C SER A 73 -10.47 -12.67 12.32
N GLY A 74 -11.35 -13.58 12.78
CA GLY A 74 -12.25 -14.30 11.90
C GLY A 74 -13.41 -13.39 11.51
N ALA A 75 -13.22 -12.53 10.50
CA ALA A 75 -14.31 -11.78 9.90
C ALA A 75 -15.03 -12.67 8.88
N LYS A 76 -16.15 -13.24 9.34
CA LYS A 76 -17.22 -13.88 8.56
C LYS A 76 -17.50 -13.07 7.28
N SER A 77 -17.10 -13.60 6.12
CA SER A 77 -17.56 -13.15 4.80
C SER A 77 -19.09 -13.20 4.79
N ALA A 78 -19.72 -12.03 4.86
CA ALA A 78 -21.09 -11.87 4.44
C ALA A 78 -21.07 -11.67 2.92
N GLU A 79 -21.37 -12.74 2.18
CA GLU A 79 -21.78 -12.65 0.79
C GLU A 79 -23.09 -11.86 0.72
N ASP A 80 -22.99 -10.57 0.38
CA ASP A 80 -24.13 -9.79 -0.05
C ASP A 80 -24.28 -9.98 -1.57
N LYS A 81 -25.18 -10.89 -1.95
CA LYS A 81 -25.69 -10.98 -3.33
C LYS A 81 -26.83 -9.97 -3.49
N GLY A 82 -26.49 -8.77 -3.96
CA GLY A 82 -27.48 -7.72 -4.24
C GLY A 82 -27.09 -6.79 -5.39
N THR A 83 -27.66 -7.05 -6.57
CA THR A 83 -27.95 -6.08 -7.66
C THR A 83 -26.81 -5.18 -8.18
N GLU A 84 -26.31 -5.56 -9.38
CA GLU A 84 -25.39 -4.92 -10.32
C GLU A 84 -24.96 -3.45 -10.11
N LYS A 85 -24.18 -3.20 -9.06
CA LYS A 85 -22.95 -2.43 -9.25
C LYS A 85 -21.85 -3.43 -9.57
N ALA A 86 -21.09 -3.21 -10.64
CA ALA A 86 -19.91 -4.00 -10.93
C ALA A 86 -19.06 -4.08 -9.66
N SER A 87 -18.65 -5.30 -9.27
CA SER A 87 -17.85 -5.52 -8.07
C SER A 87 -16.59 -4.66 -8.14
N GLN A 88 -16.00 -4.30 -7.00
CA GLN A 88 -14.68 -3.63 -6.97
C GLN A 88 -13.65 -4.39 -7.81
N ALA A 89 -13.73 -5.73 -7.80
CA ALA A 89 -12.89 -6.58 -8.63
C ALA A 89 -13.13 -6.34 -10.13
N ASP A 90 -14.39 -6.21 -10.55
CA ASP A 90 -14.73 -5.96 -11.97
C ASP A 90 -14.27 -4.57 -12.41
N GLN A 91 -14.41 -3.56 -11.54
CA GLN A 91 -13.92 -2.20 -11.81
C GLN A 91 -12.40 -2.17 -11.93
N PHE A 92 -11.70 -2.85 -11.01
CA PHE A 92 -10.24 -2.97 -11.05
C PHE A 92 -9.78 -3.70 -12.32
N LYS A 93 -10.37 -4.87 -12.62
CA LYS A 93 -10.11 -5.62 -13.86
C LYS A 93 -10.35 -4.78 -15.11
N ALA A 94 -11.44 -4.00 -15.16
CA ALA A 94 -11.74 -3.14 -16.29
C ALA A 94 -10.70 -2.01 -16.45
N PHE A 95 -10.26 -1.41 -15.34
CA PHE A 95 -9.20 -0.40 -15.35
C PHE A 95 -7.89 -0.98 -15.90
N VAL A 96 -7.43 -2.11 -15.36
CA VAL A 96 -6.18 -2.75 -15.79
C VAL A 96 -6.28 -3.27 -17.23
N GLY A 97 -7.44 -3.79 -17.63
CA GLY A 97 -7.72 -4.18 -19.01
C GLY A 97 -7.52 -3.04 -20.01
N LYS A 98 -7.84 -1.80 -19.62
CA LYS A 98 -7.70 -0.61 -20.46
C LYS A 98 -6.31 0.03 -20.38
N ASN A 99 -5.73 0.14 -19.18
CA ASN A 99 -4.55 0.96 -18.94
C ASN A 99 -3.28 0.15 -18.61
N GLY A 100 -3.42 -1.09 -18.18
CA GLY A 100 -2.30 -1.92 -17.72
C GLY A 100 -1.43 -2.49 -18.84
N THR A 101 -0.27 -3.00 -18.43
CA THR A 101 0.64 -3.79 -19.25
C THR A 101 0.08 -5.19 -19.53
N PRO A 102 0.63 -5.95 -20.50
CA PRO A 102 0.21 -7.32 -20.74
C PRO A 102 0.32 -8.24 -19.50
N GLN A 103 1.35 -8.04 -18.67
CA GLN A 103 1.57 -8.86 -17.48
C GLN A 103 0.60 -8.50 -16.34
N GLU A 104 0.25 -7.23 -16.19
CA GLU A 104 -0.78 -6.81 -15.23
C GLU A 104 -2.17 -7.31 -15.63
N LYS A 105 -2.47 -7.36 -16.94
CA LYS A 105 -3.72 -7.92 -17.45
C LYS A 105 -3.83 -9.43 -17.21
N ASP A 106 -2.73 -10.14 -17.36
CA ASP A 106 -2.66 -11.55 -17.01
C ASP A 106 -2.89 -11.73 -15.49
N ALA A 107 -2.15 -10.98 -14.66
CA ALA A 107 -2.30 -11.04 -13.22
C ALA A 107 -3.71 -10.65 -12.73
N VAL A 108 -4.36 -9.64 -13.32
CA VAL A 108 -5.68 -9.18 -12.90
C VAL A 108 -6.79 -10.18 -13.24
N ALA A 109 -6.57 -11.07 -14.22
CA ALA A 109 -7.53 -12.13 -14.54
C ALA A 109 -7.78 -13.06 -13.34
N HIS A 110 -6.73 -13.28 -12.55
CA HIS A 110 -6.69 -14.13 -11.36
C HIS A 110 -7.31 -13.49 -10.11
N VAL A 111 -7.70 -12.21 -10.17
CA VAL A 111 -8.33 -11.53 -9.02
C VAL A 111 -9.75 -12.07 -8.82
N THR A 112 -10.05 -12.61 -7.64
CA THR A 112 -11.36 -13.16 -7.31
C THR A 112 -12.22 -12.17 -6.54
N LYS A 113 -11.59 -11.30 -5.74
CA LYS A 113 -12.27 -10.29 -4.92
C LYS A 113 -11.36 -9.09 -4.66
N VAL A 114 -11.94 -7.91 -4.61
CA VAL A 114 -11.30 -6.69 -4.12
C VAL A 114 -12.21 -6.10 -3.04
N GLN A 115 -11.63 -5.68 -1.93
CA GLN A 115 -12.34 -5.01 -0.85
C GLN A 115 -11.53 -3.81 -0.33
N GLY A 116 -12.20 -2.88 0.36
CA GLY A 116 -11.58 -1.69 0.92
C GLY A 116 -11.30 -0.56 -0.10
N ALA A 117 -11.36 -0.83 -1.41
CA ALA A 117 -10.98 0.15 -2.44
C ALA A 117 -11.93 1.36 -2.58
N GLU A 118 -13.15 1.30 -2.07
CA GLU A 118 -14.18 2.35 -2.26
C GLU A 118 -14.17 3.42 -1.17
N LYS A 119 -13.72 3.10 0.04
CA LYS A 119 -13.74 4.03 1.19
C LYS A 119 -12.32 4.47 1.49
N GLN A 120 -11.96 5.64 0.98
CA GLN A 120 -10.69 6.29 1.23
C GLN A 120 -10.92 7.51 2.12
N ASN A 121 -10.15 7.63 3.20
CA ASN A 121 -10.12 8.78 4.10
C ASN A 121 -8.71 9.39 4.23
N ASP A 122 -7.74 8.92 3.42
CA ASP A 122 -6.35 9.38 3.31
C ASP A 122 -5.51 9.28 4.60
N ILE A 123 -6.05 8.67 5.67
CA ILE A 123 -5.38 8.51 6.97
C ILE A 123 -4.86 7.08 7.17
N LEU A 124 -5.68 6.06 6.87
CA LEU A 124 -5.34 4.63 7.01
C LEU A 124 -6.17 3.83 6.01
N ASP A 125 -5.93 4.05 4.72
CA ASP A 125 -6.67 3.35 3.68
C ASP A 125 -6.05 1.98 3.44
N ALA A 126 -6.88 0.96 3.55
CA ALA A 126 -6.47 -0.42 3.34
C ALA A 126 -7.35 -1.03 2.25
N ALA A 127 -6.70 -1.69 1.30
CA ALA A 127 -7.37 -2.46 0.28
C ALA A 127 -6.82 -3.88 0.29
N ASP A 128 -7.71 -4.86 0.09
CA ASP A 128 -7.31 -6.26 -0.02
C ASP A 128 -7.73 -6.79 -1.38
N ILE A 129 -6.80 -7.46 -2.04
CA ILE A 129 -6.98 -8.18 -3.30
C ILE A 129 -6.82 -9.66 -3.01
N TYR A 130 -7.85 -10.44 -3.29
CA TYR A 130 -7.80 -11.90 -3.23
C TYR A 130 -7.64 -12.45 -4.63
N THR A 131 -6.84 -13.49 -4.76
CA THR A 131 -6.52 -14.13 -6.03
C THR A 131 -6.75 -15.63 -5.94
N ASP A 132 -6.64 -16.32 -7.07
CA ASP A 132 -6.59 -17.79 -7.14
C ASP A 132 -5.16 -18.32 -7.31
N PHE A 133 -4.14 -17.48 -7.10
CA PHE A 133 -2.74 -17.92 -7.12
C PHE A 133 -2.44 -18.87 -5.96
N THR A 134 -1.34 -19.62 -6.09
CA THR A 134 -0.76 -20.41 -5.00
C THR A 134 0.39 -19.64 -4.37
N GLY A 135 0.40 -19.52 -3.03
CA GLY A 135 1.49 -18.93 -2.26
C GLY A 135 2.55 -19.93 -1.79
N GLY A 136 3.35 -19.50 -0.81
CA GLY A 136 4.45 -20.28 -0.24
C GLY A 136 5.77 -20.23 -1.05
N ILE A 137 6.80 -20.94 -0.55
CA ILE A 137 8.18 -20.88 -1.09
C ILE A 137 8.27 -21.32 -2.57
N MET A 138 7.38 -22.22 -2.99
CA MET A 138 7.28 -22.69 -4.38
C MET A 138 6.07 -22.11 -5.13
N GLY A 139 5.31 -21.22 -4.51
CA GLY A 139 4.14 -20.59 -5.13
C GLY A 139 4.54 -19.58 -6.20
N GLU A 140 3.79 -19.55 -7.30
CA GLU A 140 4.04 -18.60 -8.39
C GLU A 140 3.41 -17.22 -8.11
N GLY A 141 2.61 -17.08 -7.05
CA GLY A 141 1.80 -15.89 -6.77
C GLY A 141 2.56 -14.62 -6.39
N THR A 142 3.79 -14.71 -5.87
CA THR A 142 4.55 -13.53 -5.40
C THR A 142 4.93 -12.57 -6.54
N GLY A 143 5.23 -13.11 -7.73
CA GLY A 143 5.56 -12.29 -8.91
C GLY A 143 4.34 -11.48 -9.39
N PRO A 144 3.23 -12.12 -9.74
CA PRO A 144 1.97 -11.47 -10.10
C PRO A 144 1.43 -10.54 -9.02
N ALA A 145 1.60 -10.86 -7.74
CA ALA A 145 1.17 -9.98 -6.65
C ALA A 145 1.81 -8.59 -6.72
N LYS A 146 3.10 -8.49 -7.08
CA LYS A 146 3.76 -7.18 -7.27
C LYS A 146 3.18 -6.39 -8.45
N LEU A 147 2.75 -7.08 -9.50
CA LEU A 147 2.09 -6.44 -10.64
C LEU A 147 0.71 -5.93 -10.25
N LEU A 148 -0.03 -6.70 -9.45
CA LEU A 148 -1.34 -6.30 -8.93
C LEU A 148 -1.25 -5.08 -8.02
N THR A 149 -0.26 -5.02 -7.12
CA THR A 149 -0.09 -3.84 -6.26
C THR A 149 0.30 -2.59 -7.05
N SER A 150 1.18 -2.73 -8.05
CA SER A 150 1.52 -1.65 -8.98
C SER A 150 0.30 -1.13 -9.73
N ALA A 151 -0.44 -2.04 -10.37
CA ALA A 151 -1.64 -1.68 -11.12
C ALA A 151 -2.75 -1.07 -10.25
N PHE A 152 -2.80 -1.44 -8.97
CA PHE A 152 -3.73 -0.85 -8.00
C PHE A 152 -3.33 0.59 -7.66
N ALA A 153 -2.05 0.89 -7.50
CA ALA A 153 -1.53 2.26 -7.30
C ALA A 153 -1.77 3.18 -8.51
N ASP A 154 -1.83 2.62 -9.72
CA ASP A 154 -2.25 3.38 -10.90
C ASP A 154 -3.77 3.64 -10.91
N TRP A 155 -4.55 2.77 -10.27
CA TRP A 155 -6.01 2.88 -10.24
C TRP A 155 -6.51 3.83 -9.15
N LYS A 156 -5.95 3.71 -7.94
CA LYS A 156 -6.32 4.47 -6.74
C LYS A 156 -5.07 5.03 -6.09
N GLN A 157 -5.20 6.22 -5.52
CA GLN A 157 -4.12 6.89 -4.80
C GLN A 157 -4.55 7.24 -3.38
N SER A 158 -3.64 7.11 -2.41
CA SER A 158 -3.81 7.53 -1.02
C SER A 158 -2.44 7.80 -0.39
N ASP A 159 -2.30 8.89 0.36
CA ASP A 159 -1.02 9.25 0.99
C ASP A 159 -0.52 8.18 1.99
N ASN A 160 -1.45 7.46 2.62
CA ASN A 160 -1.19 6.41 3.61
C ASN A 160 -1.88 5.09 3.23
N GLY A 161 -2.04 4.83 1.93
CA GLY A 161 -2.76 3.65 1.42
C GLY A 161 -1.87 2.41 1.40
N LEU A 162 -2.40 1.27 1.86
CA LEU A 162 -1.74 -0.03 1.77
C LEU A 162 -2.67 -1.06 1.11
N VAL A 163 -2.24 -1.59 -0.03
CA VAL A 163 -2.89 -2.72 -0.69
C VAL A 163 -2.17 -4.01 -0.32
N THR A 164 -2.94 -5.03 0.07
CA THR A 164 -2.45 -6.37 0.35
C THR A 164 -3.04 -7.36 -0.65
N VAL A 165 -2.19 -8.22 -1.20
CA VAL A 165 -2.58 -9.29 -2.12
C VAL A 165 -2.48 -10.62 -1.40
N TYR A 166 -3.54 -11.41 -1.50
CA TYR A 166 -3.68 -12.72 -0.90
C TYR A 166 -3.83 -13.80 -1.97
N ASP A 167 -3.35 -15.00 -1.67
CA ASP A 167 -3.52 -16.19 -2.49
C ASP A 167 -4.91 -16.84 -2.32
N ALA A 168 -5.11 -18.00 -2.95
CA ALA A 168 -6.36 -18.76 -2.90
C ALA A 168 -6.73 -19.25 -1.49
N ASP A 169 -5.72 -19.49 -0.65
CA ASP A 169 -5.86 -19.94 0.75
C ASP A 169 -6.00 -18.76 1.73
N GLY A 170 -5.84 -17.53 1.23
CA GLY A 170 -5.88 -16.30 2.02
C GLY A 170 -4.53 -15.97 2.67
N GLU A 171 -3.44 -16.61 2.25
CA GLU A 171 -2.08 -16.28 2.69
C GLU A 171 -1.56 -15.05 1.95
N LEU A 172 -0.72 -14.26 2.63
CA LEU A 172 -0.17 -13.04 2.06
C LEU A 172 0.83 -13.37 0.95
N LEU A 173 0.60 -12.83 -0.25
CA LEU A 173 1.53 -12.91 -1.38
C LEU A 173 2.39 -11.66 -1.52
N GLY A 174 1.85 -10.50 -1.20
CA GLY A 174 2.57 -9.24 -1.30
C GLY A 174 1.76 -8.04 -0.83
N THR A 175 2.46 -6.94 -0.60
CA THR A 175 1.88 -5.65 -0.23
C THR A 175 2.48 -4.53 -1.08
N GLY A 176 1.76 -3.42 -1.19
CA GLY A 176 2.24 -2.21 -1.85
C GLY A 176 1.50 -0.99 -1.36
N ASN A 177 2.13 0.17 -1.46
CA ASN A 177 1.44 1.43 -1.18
C ASN A 177 0.72 1.89 -2.45
N PHE A 178 -0.42 2.55 -2.28
CA PHE A 178 -1.18 3.17 -3.35
C PHE A 178 -1.64 4.55 -2.91
#